data_AF-A0A416HHD4-F1
#
_entry.id   AF-A0A416HHD4-F1
#
_cell.length_a   1.000
_cell.length_b   1.000
_cell.length_c   1.000
_cell.angle_alpha   90.00
_cell.angle_beta   90.00
_cell.angle_gamma   90.00
#
_symmetry.space_group_name_H-M   'P 1'
#
loop_
_entity.id
_entity.type
_entity.pdbx_description
1 polymer ?
#
loop_
_entity_poly.entity_id
_entity_poly.type
_entity_poly.pdbx_seq_one_letter_code
_entity_poly.pdbx_strand_id
1 'polypeptide(L)' 'MEDIYEYPLKQHLGEQVVPVVVDGDSVNRGQLVAFQRENTLGANLYSSVKGVVTKVTEQSIFIKAVGEQTADYER' A
#
# COMPACT_ATOMS: atom_id res chain seq x y z
N MET A 1 -5.38 -20.48 -1.49
CA MET A 1 -4.10 -19.75 -1.61
C MET A 1 -4.24 -18.49 -0.80
N GLU A 2 -3.18 -18.00 -0.17
CA GLU A 2 -3.20 -16.70 0.48
C GLU A 2 -2.85 -15.65 -0.58
N ASP A 3 -3.77 -14.71 -0.83
CA ASP A 3 -3.54 -13.65 -1.81
C ASP A 3 -2.73 -12.53 -1.13
N ILE A 4 -1.42 -12.55 -1.36
CA ILE A 4 -0.50 -11.49 -0.93
C ILE A 4 -0.24 -10.59 -2.13
N TYR A 5 -0.53 -9.30 -1.97
CA TYR A 5 -0.33 -8.27 -2.98
C TYR A 5 0.91 -7.46 -2.64
N GLU A 6 1.76 -7.26 -3.64
CA GLU A 6 2.93 -6.39 -3.56
C GLU A 6 2.58 -5.00 -4.07
N TYR A 7 2.98 -3.99 -3.29
CA TYR A 7 2.83 -2.57 -3.59
C TYR A 7 4.23 -1.95 -3.69
N PRO A 8 4.86 -1.96 -4.89
CA PRO A 8 6.14 -1.31 -5.10
C PRO A 8 6.11 0.18 -4.76
N LEU A 9 7.13 0.66 -4.04
CA LEU A 9 7.31 2.07 -3.66
C LEU A 9 7.86 2.92 -4.82
N LYS A 10 8.26 2.29 -5.92
CA LYS A 10 8.67 2.94 -7.18
C LYS A 10 7.89 2.30 -8.34
N GLN A 11 6.85 2.99 -8.82
CA GLN A 11 5.91 2.45 -9.84
C GLN A 11 6.18 3.00 -11.25
N HIS A 12 6.79 4.17 -11.36
CA HIS A 12 6.88 4.96 -12.61
C HIS A 12 8.14 5.86 -12.59
N LEU A 13 8.15 6.92 -13.41
CA LEU A 13 9.26 7.89 -13.48
C LEU A 13 9.43 8.72 -12.20
N GLY A 14 8.36 8.94 -11.43
CA GLY A 14 8.38 9.72 -10.19
C GLY A 14 9.23 9.10 -9.10
N GLU A 15 9.71 9.90 -8.14
CA GLU A 15 10.53 9.50 -7.00
C GLU A 15 9.89 8.39 -6.15
N GLN A 16 10.74 7.68 -5.42
CA GLN A 16 10.28 6.63 -4.51
C GLN A 16 9.43 7.22 -3.37
N VAL A 17 8.24 6.66 -3.16
CA VAL A 17 7.34 7.06 -2.07
C VAL A 17 7.72 6.44 -0.73
N VAL A 18 7.28 7.05 0.37
CA VAL A 18 7.61 6.62 1.73
C VAL A 18 6.45 5.86 2.35
N PRO A 19 6.64 4.61 2.83
CA PRO A 19 5.59 3.88 3.56
C PRO A 19 5.06 4.67 4.76
N VAL A 20 3.75 4.61 4.99
CA VAL A 20 3.08 5.18 6.17
C VAL A 20 2.44 4.10 7.06
N VAL A 21 2.75 2.84 6.79
CA VAL A 21 2.30 1.65 7.52
C VAL A 21 3.50 0.78 7.90
N VAL A 22 3.31 -0.11 8.88
CA VAL A 22 4.33 -1.06 9.34
C VAL A 22 3.78 -2.50 9.38
N ASP A 23 4.67 -3.47 9.57
CA ASP A 23 4.30 -4.89 9.69
C ASP A 23 3.25 -5.09 10.79
N GLY A 24 2.17 -5.80 10.45
CA GLY A 24 1.05 -6.09 11.34
C GLY A 24 -0.11 -5.09 11.25
N ASP A 25 0.04 -3.95 10.58
CA ASP A 25 -1.04 -2.98 10.41
C ASP A 25 -2.21 -3.57 9.61
N SER A 26 -3.42 -3.28 10.05
CA SER A 26 -4.63 -3.54 9.26
C SER A 26 -4.89 -2.36 8.33
N VAL A 27 -5.25 -2.67 7.09
CA VAL A 27 -5.54 -1.67 6.07
C VAL A 27 -6.88 -1.93 5.40
N ASN A 28 -7.59 -0.87 5.05
CA ASN A 28 -8.79 -0.94 4.22
C ASN A 28 -8.46 -0.64 2.75
N ARG A 29 -9.34 -1.08 1.84
CA ARG A 29 -9.28 -0.68 0.44
C ARG A 29 -9.41 0.85 0.34
N GLY A 30 -8.56 1.48 -0.46
CA GLY A 30 -8.49 2.93 -0.60
C GLY A 30 -7.63 3.63 0.46
N GLN A 31 -7.18 2.93 1.50
CA GLN A 31 -6.35 3.55 2.53
C GLN A 31 -4.97 3.92 1.99
N LEU A 32 -4.47 5.10 2.38
CA LEU A 32 -3.10 5.54 2.07
C LEU A 32 -2.08 4.63 2.76
N VAL A 33 -1.18 4.03 1.99
CA VAL A 33 -0.12 3.12 2.51
C VAL A 33 1.29 3.62 2.23
N ALA A 34 1.47 4.53 1.27
CA ALA A 34 2.71 5.29 1.12
C ALA A 34 2.46 6.70 0.58
N PHE A 35 3.23 7.67 1.08
CA PHE A 35 3.10 9.08 0.77
C PHE A 35 4.23 9.57 -0.16
N GLN A 36 3.87 10.37 -1.16
CA GLN A 36 4.79 11.09 -2.01
C GLN A 36 5.43 12.25 -1.23
N ARG A 37 6.76 12.29 -1.14
CA ARG A 37 7.45 13.40 -0.46
C ARG A 37 7.13 14.75 -1.12
N GLU A 38 7.04 15.79 -0.30
CA GLU A 38 6.85 17.14 -0.79
C GLU A 38 7.94 17.54 -1.79
N ASN A 39 7.56 18.34 -2.79
CA ASN A 39 8.47 18.83 -3.85
C ASN A 39 9.14 17.75 -4.70
N THR A 40 8.63 16.51 -4.69
CA THR A 40 9.04 15.45 -5.62
C THR A 40 7.96 15.18 -6.66
N LEU A 41 8.32 14.69 -7.85
CA LEU A 41 7.35 14.14 -8.80
C LEU A 41 6.98 12.73 -8.35
N GLY A 42 5.70 12.40 -8.23
CA GLY A 42 5.25 11.07 -7.84
C GLY A 42 3.75 11.02 -7.63
N ALA A 43 3.28 9.96 -7.01
CA ALA A 43 1.88 9.81 -6.59
C ALA A 43 1.82 8.96 -5.32
N ASN A 44 0.89 9.29 -4.43
CA ASN A 44 0.57 8.47 -3.27
C ASN A 44 0.18 7.04 -3.67
N LEU A 45 0.46 6.09 -2.78
CA LEU A 45 0.09 4.69 -2.94
C LEU A 45 -1.04 4.34 -1.97
N TYR A 46 -2.07 3.71 -2.51
CA TYR A 46 -3.26 3.32 -1.76
C TYR A 46 -3.45 1.80 -1.86
N SER A 47 -3.94 1.18 -0.78
CA SER A 47 -4.24 -0.24 -0.79
C SER A 47 -5.42 -0.53 -1.73
N SER A 48 -5.27 -1.53 -2.60
CA SER A 48 -6.37 -2.02 -3.44
C SER A 48 -7.23 -3.08 -2.74
N VAL A 49 -6.82 -3.53 -1.55
CA VAL A 49 -7.50 -4.59 -0.78
C VAL A 49 -7.66 -4.21 0.69
N LYS A 50 -8.68 -4.78 1.33
CA LYS A 50 -8.72 -4.91 2.79
C LYS A 50 -7.78 -6.03 3.21
N GLY A 51 -6.88 -5.77 4.14
CA GLY A 51 -5.80 -6.68 4.44
C GLY A 51 -5.01 -6.40 5.71
N VAL A 52 -3.96 -7.18 5.90
CA VAL A 52 -2.95 -6.99 6.94
C VAL A 52 -1.58 -6.88 6.26
N VAL A 53 -0.80 -5.86 6.63
CA VAL A 53 0.57 -5.68 6.16
C VAL A 53 1.43 -6.81 6.73
N THR A 54 2.03 -7.61 5.86
CA THR A 54 2.87 -8.75 6.28
C THR A 54 4.34 -8.41 6.28
N LYS A 55 4.76 -7.43 5.47
CA LYS A 55 6.14 -6.99 5.35
C LYS A 55 6.24 -5.61 4.70
N VAL A 56 7.10 -4.75 5.24
CA VAL A 56 7.54 -3.50 4.61
C VAL A 56 9.05 -3.58 4.37
N THR A 57 9.47 -3.32 3.13
CA THR A 57 10.89 -3.23 2.76
C THR A 57 11.22 -1.86 2.22
N GLU A 58 12.49 -1.63 1.91
CA GLU A 58 12.91 -0.43 1.17
C GLU A 58 12.29 -0.33 -0.22
N GLN A 59 11.83 -1.44 -0.83
CA GLN A 59 11.31 -1.42 -2.20
C GLN A 59 9.78 -1.55 -2.28
N SER A 60 9.14 -2.25 -1.34
CA SER A 60 7.72 -2.63 -1.47
C SER A 60 7.03 -2.81 -0.12
N ILE A 61 5.70 -2.67 -0.13
CA ILE A 61 4.80 -3.08 0.95
C ILE A 61 4.07 -4.36 0.51
N PHE A 62 3.96 -5.35 1.38
CA PHE A 62 3.23 -6.59 1.12
C PHE A 62 1.99 -6.66 2.01
N ILE A 63 0.82 -6.83 1.41
CA ILE A 63 -0.46 -6.92 2.13
C ILE A 63 -1.13 -8.24 1.80
N LYS A 64 -1.43 -9.01 2.84
CA LYS A 64 -2.29 -10.20 2.74
C LYS A 64 -3.74 -9.76 2.77
N ALA A 65 -4.50 -10.06 1.72
CA ALA A 65 -5.93 -9.77 1.69
C ALA A 65 -6.67 -10.62 2.74
N VAL A 66 -7.63 -10.00 3.44
CA VAL A 66 -8.44 -10.65 4.47
C VAL A 66 -9.91 -10.35 4.29
N GLY A 67 -10.75 -11.37 4.52
CA GLY A 67 -12.20 -11.24 4.42
C GLY A 67 -12.72 -10.94 3.01
N GLU A 68 -13.99 -10.55 2.93
CA GLU A 68 -14.64 -10.17 1.69
C GLU A 68 -14.13 -8.81 1.18
N GLN A 69 -13.79 -8.75 -0.11
CA GLN A 69 -13.33 -7.54 -0.77
C GLN A 69 -14.52 -6.84 -1.43
N THR A 70 -15.11 -5.84 -0.75
CA THR A 70 -16.22 -5.07 -1.31
C THR A 70 -15.74 -4.00 -2.29
N ALA A 71 -16.68 -3.37 -3.01
CA ALA A 71 -16.39 -2.25 -3.91
C ALA A 71 -16.13 -0.93 -3.17
N ASP A 72 -16.46 -0.86 -1.88
CA ASP A 72 -16.26 0.33 -1.06
C ASP A 72 -14.77 0.59 -0.82
N TYR A 73 -14.41 1.87 -0.72
CA TYR A 73 -13.04 2.30 -0.49
C TYR A 73 -12.99 3.57 0.36
N GLU A 74 -11.91 3.75 1.11
CA GLU A 74 -11.59 4.99 1.82
C GLU A 74 -11.23 6.10 0.82
N ARG A 75 -11.83 7.29 1.00
CA ARG A 75 -11.64 8.44 0.12
C ARG A 75 -10.52 9.36 0.59
#